data_AF-A0A928RFZ0-F1
#
_entry.id   AF-A0A928RFZ0-F1
#
_cell.length_a   1.000
_cell.length_b   1.000
_cell.length_c   1.000
_cell.angle_alpha   90.00
_cell.angle_beta   90.00
_cell.angle_gamma   90.00
#
_symmetry.space_group_name_H-M   'P 1'
#
loop_
_entity.id
_entity.type
_entity.pdbx_description
1 polymer ?
#
loop_
_entity_poly.entity_id
_entity_poly.type
_entity_poly.pdbx_seq_one_letter_code
_entity_poly.pdbx_strand_id
1 'polypeptide(L)' 'MIKIGTIKTHSSKELKNTFVSIGFECVDRDLINPEKCYDAIMECGIKYARCQTGWAKCEKE' A
#
# COMPACT_ATOMS: atom_id res chain seq x y z
N MET A 1 -16.16 10.33 22.47
CA MET A 1 -16.42 10.35 21.02
C MET A 1 -17.79 9.74 20.77
N ILE A 2 -18.65 10.41 20.01
CA ILE A 2 -19.97 9.87 19.61
C ILE A 2 -19.83 9.28 18.21
N LYS A 3 -20.30 8.05 17.99
CA LYS A 3 -20.29 7.40 16.68
C LYS A 3 -21.34 8.05 15.77
N ILE A 4 -20.92 8.59 14.63
CA ILE A 4 -21.80 9.30 13.68
C ILE A 4 -22.24 8.46 12.46
N GLY A 5 -21.73 7.23 12.32
CA GLY A 5 -22.08 6.37 11.19
C GLY A 5 -21.06 5.27 10.93
N THR A 6 -21.19 4.65 9.75
CA THR A 6 -20.28 3.63 9.24
C THR A 6 -20.08 3.83 7.73
N ILE A 7 -18.85 3.62 7.26
CA ILE A 7 -18.52 3.63 5.83
C ILE A 7 -18.38 2.18 5.38
N LYS A 8 -18.93 1.87 4.20
CA LYS A 8 -18.73 0.56 3.58
C LYS A 8 -17.31 0.48 3.01
N THR A 9 -16.56 -0.53 3.43
CA THR A 9 -15.25 -0.85 2.87
C THR A 9 -15.37 -1.95 1.82
N HIS A 10 -14.37 -2.04 0.95
CA HIS A 10 -14.30 -3.04 -0.10
C HIS A 10 -12.86 -3.54 -0.20
N SER A 11 -12.71 -4.84 -0.40
CA SER A 11 -11.42 -5.43 -0.71
C SER A 11 -10.99 -5.08 -2.15
N SER A 12 -9.69 -5.19 -2.42
CA SER A 12 -9.13 -4.91 -3.74
C SER A 12 -9.66 -5.87 -4.81
N LYS A 13 -10.14 -7.06 -4.42
CA LYS A 13 -10.72 -8.05 -5.34
C LYS A 13 -12.12 -7.64 -5.83
N GLU A 14 -12.90 -6.97 -4.99
CA GLU A 14 -14.26 -6.54 -5.33
C GLU A 14 -14.27 -5.31 -6.25
N LEU A 15 -13.25 -4.47 -6.16
CA LEU A 15 -13.16 -3.23 -6.90
C LEU A 15 -12.61 -3.47 -8.31
N LYS A 16 -13.20 -2.85 -9.33
CA LYS A 16 -12.60 -2.82 -10.68
C LYS A 16 -11.40 -1.87 -10.71
N ASN A 17 -11.62 -0.63 -10.28
CA ASN A 17 -10.60 0.43 -10.19
C ASN A 17 -10.64 1.06 -8.79
N THR A 18 -9.52 1.65 -8.36
CA THR A 18 -9.39 2.38 -7.10
C THR A 18 -8.63 3.67 -7.32
N PHE A 19 -9.03 4.73 -6.63
CA PHE A 19 -8.34 6.03 -6.65
C PHE A 19 -7.28 6.15 -5.55
N VAL A 20 -7.20 5.16 -4.66
CA VAL A 20 -6.30 5.18 -3.51
C VAL A 20 -5.11 4.26 -3.78
N SER A 21 -3.92 4.75 -3.43
CA SER A 21 -2.66 4.01 -3.51
C SER A 21 -1.92 4.10 -2.18
N ILE A 22 -0.97 3.19 -1.95
CA ILE A 22 -0.13 3.20 -0.75
C ILE A 22 1.33 3.51 -1.09
N GLY A 23 1.96 4.36 -0.30
CA GLY A 23 3.40 4.59 -0.36
C GLY A 23 4.13 3.70 0.64
N PHE A 24 5.10 2.93 0.18
CA PHE A 24 6.16 2.37 1.03
C PHE A 24 7.24 3.44 1.20
N GLU A 25 6.90 4.49 1.94
CA GLU A 25 7.81 5.63 2.17
C GLU A 25 8.91 5.26 3.17
N CYS A 26 10.15 5.66 2.87
CA CYS A 26 11.34 5.39 3.69
C CYS A 26 11.65 3.90 3.94
N VAL A 27 11.06 3.02 3.13
CA VAL A 27 11.27 1.59 3.22
C VAL A 27 12.43 1.18 2.32
N ASP A 28 13.52 0.68 2.92
CA ASP A 28 14.59 0.04 2.16
C ASP A 28 14.09 -1.30 1.58
N ARG A 29 14.24 -1.47 0.26
CA ARG A 29 13.82 -2.66 -0.47
C ARG A 29 14.52 -3.93 0.02
N ASP A 30 15.75 -3.80 0.52
CA ASP A 30 16.54 -4.93 0.99
C ASP A 30 16.17 -5.34 2.42
N LEU A 31 15.43 -4.50 3.15
CA LEU A 31 15.05 -4.73 4.54
C LEU A 31 13.56 -5.06 4.71
N ILE A 32 12.69 -4.62 3.80
CA ILE A 32 11.27 -4.94 3.89
C ILE A 32 10.96 -6.34 3.35
N ASN A 33 10.15 -7.07 4.11
CA ASN A 33 9.36 -8.17 3.56
C ASN A 33 7.93 -7.65 3.26
N PRO A 34 7.59 -7.30 2.00
CA PRO A 34 6.30 -6.74 1.65
C PRO A 34 5.15 -7.75 1.73
N GLU A 35 5.44 -9.05 1.75
CA GLU A 35 4.41 -10.09 1.89
C GLU A 35 3.64 -9.96 3.20
N LYS A 36 4.30 -9.45 4.25
CA LYS A 36 3.70 -9.24 5.57
C LYS A 36 2.56 -8.22 5.58
N CYS A 37 2.43 -7.38 4.57
CA CYS A 37 1.43 -6.34 4.50
C CYS A 37 0.43 -6.48 3.34
N TYR A 38 0.57 -7.48 2.47
CA TYR A 38 -0.34 -7.65 1.33
C TYR A 38 -1.78 -7.96 1.73
N ASP A 39 -2.01 -8.78 2.75
CA ASP A 39 -3.36 -9.08 3.23
C ASP A 39 -4.06 -7.80 3.73
N ALA A 40 -3.35 -7.00 4.54
CA ALA A 40 -3.87 -5.73 5.04
C ALA A 40 -4.13 -4.73 3.90
N ILE A 41 -3.25 -4.66 2.89
CA ILE A 41 -3.42 -3.79 1.73
C ILE A 41 -4.62 -4.23 0.88
N MET A 42 -4.84 -5.55 0.74
CA MET A 42 -5.97 -6.11 0.03
C MET A 42 -7.30 -5.73 0.69
N GLU A 43 -7.40 -5.83 2.01
CA GLU A 43 -8.60 -5.48 2.76
C GLU A 43 -8.95 -3.98 2.67
N CYS A 44 -7.95 -3.13 2.44
CA CYS A 44 -8.13 -1.69 2.26
C CYS A 44 -8.60 -1.27 0.85
N GLY A 45 -8.77 -2.20 -0.10
CA GLY A 45 -9.20 -1.84 -1.46
C GLY A 45 -8.12 -1.16 -2.31
N ILE A 46 -6.85 -1.28 -1.90
CA ILE A 46 -5.70 -0.67 -2.55
C ILE A 46 -5.13 -1.63 -3.61
N LYS A 47 -4.88 -1.10 -4.81
CA LYS A 47 -4.31 -1.86 -5.94
C LYS A 47 -2.94 -1.39 -6.39
N TYR A 48 -2.56 -0.17 -6.01
CA TYR A 48 -1.35 0.47 -6.46
C TYR A 48 -0.47 0.77 -5.25
N ALA A 49 0.80 0.38 -5.33
CA ALA A 49 1.80 0.70 -4.34
C ALA A 49 2.96 1.45 -4.99
N ARG A 50 3.49 2.47 -4.32
CA ARG A 50 4.71 3.17 -4.72
C ARG A 50 5.82 2.83 -3.74
N CYS A 51 6.90 2.23 -4.25
CA CYS A 51 8.09 1.96 -3.47
C CYS A 51 9.14 3.01 -3.83
N GLN A 52 9.46 3.91 -2.91
CA GLN A 52 10.49 4.92 -3.11
C GLN A 52 11.84 4.35 -2.72
N THR A 53 12.56 3.78 -3.67
CA THR A 53 13.95 3.36 -3.48
C THR A 53 14.87 4.53 -3.76
N GLY A 54 15.69 4.90 -2.77
CA GLY A 54 16.64 6.00 -2.90
C GLY A 54 17.57 5.86 -4.12
N TRP A 55 18.01 7.00 -4.65
CA TRP A 55 18.84 7.10 -5.86
C TRP A 55 20.10 6.22 -5.82
N ALA A 56 20.66 6.03 -4.62
CA ALA A 56 21.82 5.18 -4.34
C ALA A 56 21.65 3.69 -4.72
N LYS A 57 20.43 3.21 -4.97
CA LYS A 57 20.15 1.85 -5.46
C LYS A 57 19.97 1.78 -6.99
N CYS A 58 19.74 2.92 -7.64
CA CYS A 58 19.56 3.03 -9.09
C CYS A 58 20.88 3.26 -9.82
N GLU A 59 21.88 3.84 -9.15
CA GLU A 59 23.23 4.00 -9.69
C GLU A 59 24.08 2.79 -9.27
N LYS A 60 24.53 2.02 -10.25
CA LYS A 60 25.61 1.03 -10.09
C LYS A 60 26.84 1.62 -10.78
N GLU A 61 27.97 1.56 -10.09
CA GLU A 61 29.30 1.90 -10.64
C GLU A 61 29.60 1.12 -11.93
#